data_AF-A0A535AYY4-F1
#
_entry.id   AF-A0A535AYY4-F1
#
_cell.length_a   1.000
_cell.length_b   1.000
_cell.length_c   1.000
_cell.angle_alpha   90.00
_cell.angle_beta   90.00
_cell.angle_gamma   90.00
#
_symmetry.space_group_name_H-M   'P 1'
#
loop_
_entity.id
_entity.type
_entity.pdbx_description
1 polymer ?
#
loop_
_entity_poly.entity_id
_entity_poly.type
_entity_poly.pdbx_seq_one_letter_code
_entity_poly.pdbx_strand_id
1 'polypeptide(L)'
;MRRGCRNSFCSGKLASHSGGVSRRDSIYHQRRRGEYQRECEWRDFVGLTATLNTFVFKILARPELKKPEQLKGKKVGISRLGGASDFSIRYALTHWGLVPDKDVAIIQVGGEPEEVMALQNKAVDAVILSEPFATVATRAGASVLADLSQLGVPYTMHGFGARKSFIQANRDVVIRFMKAYLEGIYVFKTKKNVALNVLKKYTRLDDLSLVQVAYDEMSQRLIRRVPYPDREGIQTIIDQLAKTRPQMKNLNPADFIDPSILKEIDDSGFVKKLYGN
;
A
#
# COMPACT_ATOMS: atom_id res chain seq x y z
N MET A 1 3.79 -26.24 -21.94
CA MET A 1 4.15 -25.44 -23.14
C MET A 1 3.68 -24.01 -22.97
N ARG A 2 4.64 -23.07 -23.00
CA ARG A 2 4.45 -21.63 -22.90
C ARG A 2 3.52 -21.11 -24.01
N ARG A 3 2.38 -20.51 -23.66
CA ARG A 3 1.70 -19.55 -24.55
C ARG A 3 1.78 -18.18 -23.89
N GLY A 4 2.93 -17.52 -24.11
CA GLY A 4 3.05 -16.09 -23.85
C GLY A 4 2.07 -15.33 -24.72
N CYS A 5 1.64 -14.16 -24.23
CA CYS A 5 0.92 -13.17 -25.02
C CYS A 5 1.70 -12.93 -26.32
N ARG A 6 1.27 -13.54 -27.42
CA ARG A 6 1.75 -13.15 -28.74
C ARG A 6 1.15 -11.78 -29.02
N ASN A 7 2.02 -10.82 -29.36
CA ASN A 7 1.74 -9.44 -29.76
C ASN A 7 0.69 -9.28 -30.87
N SER A 8 0.22 -10.35 -31.50
CA SER A 8 -0.64 -10.30 -32.68
C SER A 8 -2.14 -10.12 -32.41
N PHE A 9 -2.60 -10.15 -31.14
CA PHE A 9 -4.03 -9.93 -30.81
C PHE A 9 -4.34 -8.58 -30.16
N CYS A 10 -3.32 -7.78 -29.79
CA CYS A 10 -3.51 -6.40 -29.37
C CYS A 10 -3.69 -5.44 -30.56
N SER A 11 -3.30 -5.83 -31.78
CA SER A 11 -3.67 -5.12 -33.00
C SER A 11 -4.95 -5.74 -33.56
N GLY A 12 -6.04 -4.96 -33.59
CA GLY A 12 -7.37 -5.41 -34.00
C GLY A 12 -7.49 -5.83 -35.47
N LYS A 13 -6.93 -6.99 -35.85
CA LYS A 13 -7.21 -7.65 -37.12
C LYS A 13 -7.66 -9.08 -36.87
N LEU A 14 -8.97 -9.31 -36.92
CA LEU A 14 -9.54 -10.64 -37.11
C LEU A 14 -9.77 -10.85 -38.61
N ALA A 15 -9.16 -11.90 -39.15
CA ALA A 15 -9.52 -12.45 -40.44
C ALA A 15 -11.01 -12.87 -40.40
N SER A 16 -11.77 -12.42 -41.39
CA SER A 16 -13.15 -12.80 -41.61
C SER A 16 -13.22 -14.29 -41.95
N HIS A 17 -13.70 -15.12 -41.04
CA HIS A 17 -14.27 -16.42 -41.38
C HIS A 17 -15.74 -16.42 -40.97
N SER A 18 -16.60 -16.43 -41.98
CA SER A 18 -18.05 -16.49 -41.90
C SER A 18 -18.49 -17.89 -41.48
N GLY A 19 -18.79 -18.06 -40.20
CA GLY A 19 -19.46 -19.23 -39.64
C GLY A 19 -20.27 -18.80 -38.43
N GLY A 20 -21.60 -19.01 -38.46
CA GLY A 20 -22.55 -18.48 -37.49
C GLY A 20 -22.23 -18.85 -36.04
N VAL A 21 -21.75 -17.88 -35.28
CA VAL A 21 -21.53 -18.00 -33.83
C VAL A 21 -22.88 -17.83 -33.13
N SER A 22 -23.30 -18.79 -32.30
CA SER A 22 -24.56 -18.69 -31.55
C SER A 22 -24.50 -17.50 -30.56
N ARG A 23 -25.67 -16.91 -30.23
CA ARG A 23 -25.73 -15.78 -29.28
C ARG A 23 -25.11 -16.11 -27.91
N ARG A 24 -25.13 -17.38 -27.47
CA ARG A 24 -24.50 -17.80 -26.21
C ARG A 24 -22.97 -17.80 -26.31
N ASP A 25 -22.42 -18.23 -27.45
CA ASP A 25 -20.97 -18.24 -27.69
C ASP A 25 -20.41 -16.82 -27.84
N SER A 26 -21.17 -15.91 -28.46
CA SER A 26 -20.81 -14.49 -28.56
C SER A 26 -20.69 -13.81 -27.18
N ILE A 27 -21.63 -14.08 -26.27
CA ILE A 27 -21.62 -13.51 -24.92
C ILE A 27 -20.46 -14.09 -24.08
N TYR A 28 -20.19 -15.38 -24.21
CA TYR A 28 -19.05 -16.03 -23.56
C TYR A 28 -17.70 -15.46 -24.05
N HIS A 29 -17.55 -15.28 -25.37
CA HIS A 29 -16.35 -14.67 -25.95
C HIS A 29 -16.20 -13.19 -25.61
N GLN A 30 -17.28 -12.41 -25.52
CA GLN A 30 -17.24 -11.00 -25.08
C GLN A 30 -16.86 -10.88 -23.60
N ARG A 31 -17.39 -11.73 -22.71
CA ARG A 31 -17.00 -11.74 -21.29
C ARG A 31 -15.53 -12.13 -21.11
N ARG A 32 -15.05 -13.16 -21.80
CA ARG A 32 -13.62 -13.52 -21.77
C ARG A 32 -12.72 -12.44 -22.36
N ARG A 33 -13.14 -11.72 -23.41
CA ARG A 33 -12.38 -10.55 -23.89
C ARG A 33 -12.31 -9.44 -22.84
N GLY A 34 -13.42 -9.10 -22.20
CA GLY A 34 -13.44 -8.08 -21.14
C GLY A 34 -12.65 -8.47 -19.90
N GLU A 35 -12.66 -9.74 -19.50
CA GLU A 35 -11.81 -10.27 -18.43
C GLU A 35 -10.32 -10.26 -18.82
N TYR A 36 -9.99 -10.68 -20.05
CA TYR A 36 -8.60 -10.72 -20.53
C TYR A 36 -8.01 -9.34 -20.82
N GLN A 37 -8.81 -8.38 -21.31
CA GLN A 37 -8.41 -6.98 -21.43
C GLN A 37 -8.15 -6.37 -20.06
N ARG A 38 -9.03 -6.61 -19.08
CA ARG A 38 -8.79 -6.19 -17.69
C ARG A 38 -7.53 -6.84 -17.12
N GLU A 39 -7.31 -8.13 -17.38
CA GLU A 39 -6.11 -8.86 -16.94
C GLU A 39 -4.82 -8.33 -17.59
N CYS A 40 -4.87 -7.90 -18.85
CA CYS A 40 -3.76 -7.24 -19.54
C CYS A 40 -3.54 -5.78 -19.10
N GLU A 41 -4.62 -5.04 -18.77
CA GLU A 41 -4.56 -3.65 -18.34
C GLU A 41 -3.94 -3.45 -16.96
N TRP A 42 -4.10 -4.42 -16.05
CA TRP A 42 -3.41 -4.38 -14.74
C TRP A 42 -1.92 -4.69 -14.85
N ARG A 43 -1.49 -5.50 -15.84
CA ARG A 43 -0.07 -5.85 -16.06
C ARG A 43 0.76 -4.70 -16.63
N ASP A 44 0.10 -3.62 -17.05
CA ASP A 44 0.73 -2.39 -17.53
C ASP A 44 1.03 -1.41 -16.39
N PHE A 45 0.58 -1.63 -15.14
CA PHE A 45 0.84 -0.70 -14.03
C PHE A 45 2.09 -1.09 -13.23
N VAL A 46 2.94 -0.10 -12.91
CA VAL A 46 4.13 -0.27 -12.05
C VAL A 46 4.22 0.81 -11.00
N GLY A 47 4.67 0.44 -9.81
CA GLY A 47 5.08 1.37 -8.76
C GLY A 47 6.43 2.00 -9.10
N LEU A 48 6.48 3.32 -9.13
CA LEU A 48 7.70 4.13 -9.29
C LEU A 48 8.40 4.39 -7.96
N THR A 49 7.65 4.31 -6.85
CA THR A 49 8.16 4.55 -5.50
C THR A 49 7.65 3.51 -4.51
N ALA A 50 8.40 3.34 -3.42
CA ALA A 50 7.91 2.81 -2.16
C ALA A 50 8.08 3.90 -1.10
N THR A 51 7.07 4.77 -0.94
CA THR A 51 7.10 5.87 0.04
C THR A 51 7.38 5.33 1.43
N LEU A 52 6.80 4.18 1.76
CA LEU A 52 7.15 3.37 2.91
C LEU A 52 7.51 1.96 2.44
N ASN A 53 8.44 1.32 3.12
CA ASN A 53 8.94 -0.02 2.82
C ASN A 53 8.88 -0.99 4.00
N THR A 54 8.12 -0.59 5.01
CA THR A 54 7.78 -1.37 6.18
C THR A 54 6.33 -1.06 6.51
N PHE A 55 5.75 -1.82 7.43
CA PHE A 55 4.46 -1.46 7.99
C PHE A 55 4.52 -0.12 8.72
N VAL A 56 3.42 0.62 8.70
CA VAL A 56 3.28 1.89 9.41
C VAL A 56 2.33 1.81 10.59
N PHE A 57 1.71 0.64 10.79
CA PHE A 57 0.60 0.49 11.70
C PHE A 57 1.01 -0.10 13.05
N LYS A 58 0.30 0.34 14.08
CA LYS A 58 0.22 -0.25 15.40
C LYS A 58 -1.14 -0.95 15.53
N ILE A 59 -1.17 -2.04 16.29
CA ILE A 59 -2.43 -2.71 16.65
C ILE A 59 -2.78 -2.26 18.06
N LEU A 60 -3.92 -1.60 18.19
CA LEU A 60 -4.43 -1.09 19.45
C LEU A 60 -5.72 -1.80 19.81
N ALA A 61 -5.90 -2.06 21.10
CA ALA A 61 -7.05 -2.77 21.63
C ALA A 61 -7.69 -1.99 22.76
N ARG A 62 -8.91 -2.40 23.13
CA ARG A 62 -9.56 -1.86 24.32
C ARG A 62 -8.68 -2.06 25.56
N PRO A 63 -8.80 -1.20 26.60
CA PRO A 63 -7.84 -1.16 27.70
C PRO A 63 -7.66 -2.51 28.42
N GLU A 64 -8.68 -3.36 28.48
CA GLU A 64 -8.64 -4.67 29.14
C GLU A 64 -7.87 -5.76 28.36
N LEU A 65 -7.61 -5.54 27.07
CA LEU A 65 -6.83 -6.45 26.24
C LEU A 65 -5.37 -5.96 26.21
N LYS A 66 -4.48 -6.70 26.84
CA LYS A 66 -3.07 -6.34 27.03
C LYS A 66 -2.10 -7.20 26.21
N LYS A 67 -2.56 -8.33 25.67
CA LYS A 67 -1.74 -9.29 24.93
C LYS A 67 -2.39 -9.71 23.62
N PRO A 68 -1.61 -9.98 22.56
CA PRO A 68 -2.15 -10.36 21.27
C PRO A 68 -3.04 -11.60 21.27
N GLU A 69 -2.76 -12.59 22.11
CA GLU A 69 -3.51 -13.85 22.19
C GLU A 69 -4.96 -13.62 22.65
N GLN A 70 -5.22 -12.52 23.36
CA GLN A 70 -6.55 -12.15 23.83
C GLN A 70 -7.47 -11.65 22.70
N LEU A 71 -6.96 -11.52 21.47
CA LEU A 71 -7.77 -11.24 20.28
C LEU A 71 -8.57 -12.46 19.82
N LYS A 72 -8.29 -13.67 20.31
CA LYS A 72 -9.10 -14.85 20.00
C LYS A 72 -10.55 -14.65 20.45
N GLY A 73 -11.48 -14.88 19.53
CA GLY A 73 -12.91 -14.62 19.66
C GLY A 73 -13.31 -13.14 19.59
N LYS A 74 -12.39 -12.23 19.21
CA LYS A 74 -12.62 -10.78 19.17
C LYS A 74 -12.79 -10.25 17.75
N LYS A 75 -13.21 -8.98 17.67
CA LYS A 75 -13.35 -8.23 16.42
C LYS A 75 -12.24 -7.20 16.28
N VAL A 76 -11.58 -7.17 15.12
CA VAL A 76 -10.61 -6.15 14.77
C VAL A 76 -11.17 -5.28 13.65
N GLY A 77 -11.27 -3.96 13.89
CA GLY A 77 -11.59 -2.97 12.87
C GLY A 77 -10.40 -2.75 11.94
N ILE A 78 -10.69 -2.69 10.64
CA ILE A 78 -9.75 -2.31 9.59
C ILE A 78 -10.37 -1.25 8.70
N SER A 79 -9.52 -0.56 7.95
CA SER A 79 -10.01 0.45 7.03
C SER A 79 -10.63 -0.08 5.73
N ARG A 80 -9.98 -1.06 5.09
CA ARG A 80 -10.49 -1.65 3.85
C ARG A 80 -10.01 -3.08 3.66
N LEU A 81 -10.94 -4.00 3.35
CA LEU A 81 -10.63 -5.37 2.95
C LEU A 81 -9.75 -5.38 1.69
N GLY A 82 -8.71 -6.22 1.70
CA GLY A 82 -7.67 -6.28 0.68
C GLY A 82 -6.74 -5.05 0.64
N GLY A 83 -6.89 -4.10 1.57
CA GLY A 83 -5.99 -2.96 1.74
C GLY A 83 -4.81 -3.26 2.66
N ALA A 84 -3.99 -2.23 2.93
CA ALA A 84 -2.80 -2.37 3.77
C ALA A 84 -3.15 -2.70 5.24
N SER A 85 -4.22 -2.12 5.80
CA SER A 85 -4.70 -2.42 7.15
C SER A 85 -5.11 -3.90 7.30
N ASP A 86 -5.90 -4.41 6.35
CA ASP A 86 -6.28 -5.83 6.28
C ASP A 86 -5.06 -6.75 6.17
N PHE A 87 -4.14 -6.41 5.29
CA PHE A 87 -2.91 -7.17 5.11
C PHE A 87 -2.10 -7.25 6.41
N SER A 88 -1.85 -6.10 7.04
CA SER A 88 -1.03 -5.97 8.24
C SER A 88 -1.63 -6.71 9.43
N ILE A 89 -2.96 -6.62 9.64
CA ILE A 89 -3.58 -7.38 10.74
C ILE A 89 -3.52 -8.88 10.48
N ARG A 90 -3.78 -9.36 9.26
CA ARG A 90 -3.68 -10.79 8.92
C ARG A 90 -2.26 -11.31 9.09
N TYR A 91 -1.27 -10.50 8.75
CA TYR A 91 0.14 -10.83 8.94
C TYR A 91 0.46 -11.00 10.44
N ALA A 92 0.06 -10.02 11.26
CA ALA A 92 0.27 -10.05 12.70
C ALA A 92 -0.44 -11.23 13.38
N LEU A 93 -1.71 -11.47 13.05
CA LEU A 93 -2.49 -12.59 13.59
C LEU A 93 -1.82 -13.94 13.27
N THR A 94 -1.37 -14.13 12.02
CA THR A 94 -0.67 -15.36 11.64
C THR A 94 0.63 -15.53 12.43
N HIS A 95 1.38 -14.45 12.64
CA HIS A 95 2.60 -14.46 13.44
C HIS A 95 2.34 -14.83 14.91
N TRP A 96 1.18 -14.44 15.45
CA TRP A 96 0.73 -14.81 16.80
C TRP A 96 0.02 -16.17 16.87
N GLY A 97 0.04 -16.96 15.80
CA GLY A 97 -0.61 -18.26 15.76
C GLY A 97 -2.14 -18.22 15.77
N LEU A 98 -2.74 -17.06 15.50
CA LEU A 98 -4.18 -16.87 15.35
C LEU A 98 -4.59 -16.98 13.88
N VAL A 99 -5.72 -17.64 13.61
CA VAL A 99 -6.25 -17.80 12.26
C VAL A 99 -7.23 -16.66 11.94
N PRO A 100 -6.91 -15.76 10.99
CA PRO A 100 -7.85 -14.71 10.57
C PRO A 100 -9.19 -15.29 10.09
N ASP A 101 -10.29 -14.59 10.37
CA ASP A 101 -11.68 -14.95 10.06
C ASP A 101 -12.23 -16.20 10.77
N LYS A 102 -11.37 -16.99 11.45
CA LYS A 102 -11.78 -18.12 12.29
C LYS A 102 -11.63 -17.80 13.77
N ASP A 103 -10.44 -17.40 14.19
CA ASP A 103 -10.16 -17.03 15.57
C ASP A 103 -10.46 -15.55 15.82
N VAL A 104 -10.35 -14.69 14.81
CA VAL A 104 -10.55 -13.24 14.94
C VAL A 104 -11.38 -12.72 13.77
N ALA A 105 -12.47 -12.02 14.07
CA ALA A 105 -13.32 -11.43 13.04
C ALA A 105 -12.72 -10.09 12.58
N ILE A 106 -12.51 -9.93 11.27
CA ILE A 106 -11.97 -8.69 10.68
C ILE A 106 -13.13 -7.89 10.08
N ILE A 107 -13.34 -6.68 10.58
CA ILE A 107 -14.51 -5.84 10.25
C ILE A 107 -14.02 -4.57 9.55
N GLN A 108 -14.54 -4.30 8.35
CA GLN A 108 -14.29 -3.03 7.68
C GLN A 108 -15.15 -1.93 8.31
N VAL A 109 -14.53 -0.91 8.89
CA VAL A 109 -15.25 0.14 9.65
C VAL A 109 -15.13 1.55 9.10
N GLY A 110 -14.15 1.86 8.23
CA GLY A 110 -13.99 3.19 7.64
C GLY A 110 -12.54 3.65 7.56
N GLY A 111 -12.24 4.95 7.64
CA GLY A 111 -10.87 5.41 7.82
C GLY A 111 -10.38 5.23 9.26
N GLU A 112 -9.16 5.66 9.53
CA GLU A 112 -8.58 5.62 10.88
C GLU A 112 -9.36 6.45 11.92
N PRO A 113 -9.97 7.61 11.60
CA PRO A 113 -10.90 8.29 12.51
C PRO A 113 -12.08 7.39 12.92
N GLU A 114 -12.69 6.70 11.96
CA GLU A 114 -13.79 5.79 12.21
C GLU A 114 -13.34 4.55 13.00
N GLU A 115 -12.13 4.05 12.78
CA GLU A 115 -11.52 2.99 13.60
C GLU A 115 -11.39 3.42 15.06
N VAL A 116 -10.85 4.63 15.33
CA VAL A 116 -10.78 5.18 16.70
C VAL A 116 -12.16 5.23 17.36
N MET A 117 -13.17 5.75 16.64
CA MET A 117 -14.55 5.79 17.14
C MET A 117 -15.14 4.41 17.38
N ALA A 118 -14.90 3.46 16.48
CA ALA A 118 -15.41 2.09 16.61
C ALA A 118 -14.80 1.38 17.82
N LEU A 119 -13.54 1.64 18.14
CA LEU A 119 -12.88 1.15 19.35
C LEU A 119 -13.51 1.76 20.61
N GLN A 120 -13.68 3.09 20.64
CA GLN A 120 -14.24 3.82 21.78
C GLN A 120 -15.68 3.41 22.09
N ASN A 121 -16.51 3.25 21.07
CA ASN A 121 -17.91 2.81 21.20
C ASN A 121 -18.06 1.29 21.36
N LYS A 122 -16.95 0.55 21.48
CA LYS A 122 -16.91 -0.91 21.67
C LYS A 122 -17.58 -1.70 20.52
N ALA A 123 -17.69 -1.11 19.32
CA ALA A 123 -18.17 -1.81 18.13
C ALA A 123 -17.17 -2.88 17.68
N VAL A 124 -15.88 -2.62 17.91
CA VAL A 124 -14.76 -3.57 17.76
C VAL A 124 -13.94 -3.63 19.05
N ASP A 125 -13.15 -4.68 19.20
CA ASP A 125 -12.29 -4.91 20.38
C ASP A 125 -10.85 -4.41 20.16
N ALA A 126 -10.43 -4.32 18.90
CA ALA A 126 -9.14 -3.78 18.49
C ALA A 126 -9.21 -3.13 17.10
N VAL A 127 -8.20 -2.37 16.75
CA VAL A 127 -8.05 -1.62 15.50
C VAL A 127 -6.59 -1.56 15.08
N ILE A 128 -6.36 -1.18 13.83
CA ILE A 128 -5.03 -1.01 13.28
C ILE A 128 -4.84 0.45 12.83
N LEU A 129 -3.94 1.18 13.49
CA LEU A 129 -3.80 2.62 13.33
C LEU A 129 -2.34 3.01 13.12
N SER A 130 -2.12 4.05 12.34
CA SER A 130 -0.87 4.76 12.18
C SER A 130 -0.91 6.08 12.96
N GLU A 131 0.24 6.76 13.05
CA GLU A 131 0.25 8.10 13.63
C GLU A 131 -0.44 9.11 12.71
N PRO A 132 -1.26 10.03 13.27
CA PRO A 132 -1.38 10.33 14.69
C PRO A 132 -2.51 9.58 15.43
N PHE A 133 -3.33 8.80 14.72
CA PHE A 133 -4.52 8.18 15.30
C PHE A 133 -4.18 7.10 16.34
N ALA A 134 -3.06 6.42 16.19
CA ALA A 134 -2.52 5.53 17.22
C ALA A 134 -2.28 6.29 18.55
N THR A 135 -1.68 7.49 18.50
CA THR A 135 -1.53 8.36 19.67
C THR A 135 -2.88 8.81 20.22
N VAL A 136 -3.84 9.19 19.37
CA VAL A 136 -5.19 9.57 19.80
C VAL A 136 -5.85 8.44 20.61
N ALA A 137 -5.86 7.21 20.07
CA ALA A 137 -6.44 6.07 20.75
C ALA A 137 -5.69 5.71 22.04
N THR A 138 -4.35 5.78 22.05
CA THR A 138 -3.55 5.54 23.25
C THR A 138 -3.85 6.56 24.35
N ARG A 139 -3.96 7.85 24.00
CA ARG A 139 -4.35 8.91 24.95
C ARG A 139 -5.76 8.71 25.49
N ALA A 140 -6.64 8.06 24.72
CA ALA A 140 -7.97 7.65 25.16
C ALA A 140 -7.98 6.33 25.97
N GLY A 141 -6.81 5.78 26.32
CA GLY A 141 -6.66 4.60 27.18
C GLY A 141 -6.52 3.27 26.43
N ALA A 142 -6.51 3.26 25.10
CA ALA A 142 -6.31 2.04 24.33
C ALA A 142 -4.95 1.40 24.66
N SER A 143 -4.91 0.07 24.68
CA SER A 143 -3.68 -0.69 24.88
C SER A 143 -2.99 -0.93 23.54
N VAL A 144 -1.69 -0.67 23.45
CA VAL A 144 -0.90 -1.05 22.27
C VAL A 144 -0.52 -2.52 22.42
N LEU A 145 -0.97 -3.37 21.48
CA LEU A 145 -0.64 -4.79 21.45
C LEU A 145 0.67 -5.05 20.70
N ALA A 146 0.90 -4.29 19.63
CA ALA A 146 2.14 -4.31 18.87
C ALA A 146 2.31 -3.07 18.00
N ASP A 147 3.57 -2.76 17.71
CA ASP A 147 3.97 -1.80 16.69
C ASP A 147 4.60 -2.56 15.51
N LEU A 148 3.85 -2.74 14.42
CA LEU A 148 4.31 -3.51 13.27
C LEU A 148 5.43 -2.80 12.53
N SER A 149 5.55 -1.49 12.71
CA SER A 149 6.59 -0.69 12.07
C SER A 149 7.99 -0.94 12.65
N GLN A 150 8.07 -1.62 13.81
CA GLN A 150 9.32 -2.01 14.46
C GLN A 150 9.77 -3.42 14.10
N LEU A 151 8.94 -4.21 13.41
CA LEU A 151 9.24 -5.60 13.08
C LEU A 151 10.28 -5.75 11.94
N GLY A 152 10.61 -4.66 11.24
CA GLY A 152 11.56 -4.68 10.13
C GLY A 152 11.11 -5.53 8.93
N VAL A 153 9.82 -5.87 8.85
CA VAL A 153 9.26 -6.67 7.76
C VAL A 153 9.25 -5.84 6.49
N PRO A 154 9.93 -6.28 5.42
CA PRO A 154 9.85 -5.62 4.13
C PRO A 154 8.39 -5.61 3.66
N TYR A 155 7.82 -4.43 3.46
CA TYR A 155 6.45 -4.26 2.99
C TYR A 155 6.32 -2.98 2.16
N THR A 156 6.05 -3.12 0.87
CA THR A 156 6.00 -1.98 -0.03
C THR A 156 4.66 -1.25 0.05
N MET A 157 4.67 -0.01 0.51
CA MET A 157 3.56 0.93 0.33
C MET A 157 3.93 1.92 -0.77
N HIS A 158 3.39 1.68 -1.96
CA HIS A 158 3.61 2.56 -3.10
C HIS A 158 3.09 3.97 -2.81
N GLY A 159 3.88 4.98 -3.17
CA GLY A 159 3.40 6.36 -3.26
C GLY A 159 2.81 6.63 -4.63
N PHE A 160 3.64 6.46 -5.64
CA PHE A 160 3.29 6.74 -7.02
C PHE A 160 3.54 5.53 -7.90
N GLY A 161 2.62 5.31 -8.83
CA GLY A 161 2.77 4.35 -9.91
C GLY A 161 2.10 4.89 -11.17
N ALA A 162 2.47 4.34 -12.31
CA ALA A 162 1.93 4.73 -13.60
C ALA A 162 1.88 3.54 -14.55
N ARG A 163 1.16 3.71 -15.66
CA ARG A 163 1.17 2.74 -16.75
C ARG A 163 2.53 2.77 -17.45
N LYS A 164 3.11 1.62 -17.80
CA LYS A 164 4.39 1.53 -18.54
C LYS A 164 4.27 2.26 -19.88
N SER A 165 3.12 2.11 -20.55
CA SER A 165 2.78 2.86 -21.77
C SER A 165 2.87 4.38 -21.59
N PHE A 166 2.34 4.92 -20.48
CA PHE A 166 2.42 6.35 -20.17
C PHE A 166 3.85 6.79 -19.88
N ILE A 167 4.61 6.00 -19.11
CA ILE A 167 6.01 6.28 -18.79
C ILE A 167 6.87 6.33 -20.05
N GLN A 168 6.67 5.39 -20.98
CA GLN A 168 7.40 5.34 -22.24
C GLN A 168 7.08 6.54 -23.14
N ALA A 169 5.80 6.91 -23.25
CA ALA A 169 5.37 8.01 -24.11
C ALA A 169 5.66 9.41 -23.52
N ASN A 170 5.75 9.53 -22.20
CA ASN A 170 5.84 10.82 -21.50
C ASN A 170 6.99 10.84 -20.48
N ARG A 171 8.13 10.23 -20.82
CA ARG A 171 9.24 10.02 -19.87
C ARG A 171 9.72 11.31 -19.23
N ASP A 172 9.82 12.39 -19.99
CA ASP A 172 10.23 13.71 -19.51
C ASP A 172 9.26 14.30 -18.48
N VAL A 173 7.95 14.14 -18.69
CA VAL A 173 6.91 14.53 -17.74
C VAL A 173 7.06 13.74 -16.45
N VAL A 174 7.23 12.42 -16.54
CA VAL A 174 7.40 11.55 -15.37
C VAL A 174 8.67 11.92 -14.60
N ILE A 175 9.80 12.17 -15.27
CA ILE A 175 11.04 12.62 -14.63
C ILE A 175 10.85 13.94 -13.88
N ARG A 176 10.23 14.95 -14.52
CA ARG A 176 9.97 16.25 -13.87
C ARG A 176 9.06 16.10 -12.65
N PHE A 177 8.01 15.30 -12.75
CA PHE A 177 7.12 15.01 -11.64
C PHE A 177 7.88 14.32 -10.49
N MET A 178 8.69 13.31 -10.79
CA MET A 178 9.46 12.58 -9.78
C MET A 178 10.54 13.45 -9.13
N LYS A 179 11.17 14.38 -9.86
CA LYS A 179 12.06 15.39 -9.27
C LYS A 179 11.34 16.30 -8.28
N ALA A 180 10.16 16.81 -8.65
CA ALA A 180 9.34 17.63 -7.76
C ALA A 180 8.90 16.86 -6.51
N TYR A 181 8.59 15.57 -6.64
CA TYR A 181 8.30 14.71 -5.51
C TYR A 181 9.51 14.55 -4.57
N LEU A 182 10.71 14.32 -5.11
CA LEU A 182 11.96 14.23 -4.33
C LEU A 182 12.31 15.57 -3.64
N GLU A 183 12.07 16.71 -4.29
CA GLU A 183 12.15 18.02 -3.65
C GLU A 183 11.14 18.18 -2.51
N GLY A 184 9.93 17.68 -2.70
CA GLY A 184 8.90 17.62 -1.66
C GLY A 184 9.35 16.79 -0.45
N ILE A 185 9.97 15.63 -0.67
CA ILE A 185 10.57 14.82 0.39
C ILE A 185 11.70 15.59 1.07
N TYR A 186 12.57 16.27 0.30
CA TYR A 186 13.63 17.09 0.87
C TYR A 186 13.05 18.16 1.80
N VAL A 187 12.09 18.96 1.34
CA VAL A 187 11.42 19.97 2.16
C VAL A 187 10.76 19.33 3.39
N PHE A 188 10.07 18.21 3.20
CA PHE A 188 9.41 17.50 4.30
C PHE A 188 10.40 17.03 5.38
N LYS A 189 11.61 16.59 4.98
CA LYS A 189 12.60 16.08 5.94
C LYS A 189 13.48 17.17 6.56
N THR A 190 13.72 18.28 5.85
CA THR A 190 14.72 19.29 6.27
C THR A 190 14.12 20.63 6.67
N LYS A 191 12.88 20.95 6.26
CA LYS A 191 12.23 22.24 6.54
C LYS A 191 11.00 22.04 7.42
N LYS A 192 11.23 21.64 8.69
CA LYS A 192 10.19 21.30 9.68
C LYS A 192 9.03 22.29 9.74
N ASN A 193 9.30 23.59 9.88
CA ASN A 193 8.24 24.59 10.00
C ASN A 193 7.35 24.68 8.74
N VAL A 194 7.96 24.55 7.55
CA VAL A 194 7.21 24.51 6.29
C VAL A 194 6.34 23.26 6.22
N ALA A 195 6.91 22.10 6.56
CA ALA A 195 6.21 20.83 6.57
C ALA A 195 5.02 20.84 7.54
N LEU A 196 5.20 21.32 8.78
CA LEU A 196 4.13 21.40 9.79
C LEU A 196 2.99 22.32 9.34
N ASN A 197 3.30 23.48 8.73
CA ASN A 197 2.27 24.38 8.21
C ASN A 197 1.45 23.75 7.08
N VAL A 198 2.13 23.03 6.17
CA VAL A 198 1.46 22.28 5.08
C VAL A 198 0.61 21.15 5.65
N LEU A 199 1.16 20.35 6.58
CA LEU A 199 0.42 19.27 7.24
C LEU A 199 -0.83 19.82 7.91
N LYS A 200 -0.72 20.85 8.76
CA LYS A 200 -1.87 21.48 9.43
C LYS A 200 -2.96 21.90 8.44
N LYS A 201 -2.58 22.53 7.32
CA LYS A 201 -3.52 22.97 6.28
C LYS A 201 -4.30 21.81 5.66
N TYR A 202 -3.63 20.70 5.36
CA TYR A 202 -4.24 19.60 4.59
C TYR A 202 -4.84 18.48 5.46
N THR A 203 -4.31 18.24 6.66
CA THR A 203 -4.86 17.23 7.59
C THR A 203 -6.00 17.77 8.42
N ARG A 204 -6.14 19.10 8.53
CA ARG A 204 -7.13 19.78 9.39
C ARG A 204 -7.07 19.32 10.86
N LEU A 205 -5.89 18.90 11.31
CA LEU A 205 -5.63 18.58 12.70
C LEU A 205 -5.36 19.87 13.49
N ASP A 206 -6.22 20.17 14.46
CA ASP A 206 -6.06 21.34 15.33
C ASP A 206 -5.01 21.13 16.43
N ASP A 207 -4.84 19.89 16.90
CA ASP A 207 -3.83 19.53 17.89
C ASP A 207 -2.43 19.47 17.24
N LEU A 208 -1.66 20.53 17.45
CA LEU A 208 -0.28 20.64 16.96
C LEU A 208 0.64 19.52 17.48
N SER A 209 0.37 18.96 18.66
CA SER A 209 1.16 17.85 19.19
C SER A 209 0.98 16.58 18.35
N LEU A 210 -0.23 16.34 17.82
CA LEU A 210 -0.51 15.22 16.93
C LEU A 210 0.12 15.43 15.55
N VAL A 211 0.07 16.66 15.02
CA VAL A 211 0.76 17.01 13.77
C VAL A 211 2.26 16.76 13.92
N GLN A 212 2.84 17.12 15.06
CA GLN A 212 4.25 16.91 15.37
C GLN A 212 4.61 15.42 15.42
N VAL A 213 3.80 14.59 16.09
CA VAL A 213 4.02 13.13 16.17
C VAL A 213 4.01 12.49 14.78
N ALA A 214 2.98 12.79 13.97
CA ALA A 214 2.90 12.27 12.60
C ALA A 214 4.08 12.74 11.73
N TYR A 215 4.49 14.00 11.89
CA TYR A 215 5.65 14.54 11.21
C TYR A 215 6.94 13.81 11.60
N ASP A 216 7.22 13.62 12.89
CA ASP A 216 8.48 12.99 13.33
C ASP A 216 8.56 11.54 12.86
N GLU A 217 7.45 10.80 12.97
CA GLU A 217 7.33 9.42 12.53
C GLU A 217 7.62 9.27 11.02
N MET A 218 6.93 10.05 10.21
CA MET A 218 7.05 9.95 8.75
C MET A 218 8.37 10.54 8.25
N SER A 219 8.75 11.73 8.73
CA SER A 219 9.89 12.48 8.19
C SER A 219 11.23 11.95 8.68
N GLN A 220 11.34 11.44 9.91
CA GLN A 220 12.64 11.02 10.45
C GLN A 220 12.86 9.52 10.29
N ARG A 221 11.80 8.71 10.43
CA ARG A 221 11.94 7.26 10.52
C ARG A 221 11.53 6.51 9.25
N LEU A 222 10.35 6.83 8.70
CA LEU A 222 9.74 5.96 7.68
C LEU A 222 10.05 6.37 6.23
N ILE A 223 9.96 7.65 5.88
CA ILE A 223 10.19 8.11 4.50
C ILE A 223 11.70 8.22 4.23
N ARG A 224 12.20 7.42 3.30
CA ARG A 224 13.59 7.48 2.82
C ARG A 224 13.82 8.71 1.94
N ARG A 225 15.05 9.23 1.89
CA ARG A 225 15.42 10.37 1.02
C ARG A 225 15.15 10.05 -0.45
N VAL A 226 15.47 8.82 -0.86
CA VAL A 226 15.09 8.25 -2.15
C VAL A 226 14.24 7.01 -1.90
N PRO A 227 12.92 7.07 -2.11
CA PRO A 227 11.99 5.99 -1.79
C PRO A 227 11.95 4.95 -2.91
N TYR A 228 13.08 4.25 -3.13
CA TYR A 228 13.17 3.20 -4.13
C TYR A 228 12.12 2.10 -3.86
N PRO A 229 11.39 1.65 -4.90
CA PRO A 229 10.61 0.44 -4.78
C PRO A 229 11.55 -0.76 -4.62
N ASP A 230 11.25 -1.64 -3.66
CA ASP A 230 12.02 -2.85 -3.40
C ASP A 230 11.23 -4.11 -3.77
N ARG A 231 11.97 -5.14 -4.19
CA ARG A 231 11.37 -6.43 -4.57
C ARG A 231 10.92 -7.22 -3.35
N GLU A 232 11.62 -7.08 -2.24
CA GLU A 232 11.36 -7.82 -1.01
C GLU A 232 9.99 -7.47 -0.45
N GLY A 233 9.62 -6.18 -0.38
CA GLY A 233 8.31 -5.79 0.11
C GLY A 233 7.16 -6.28 -0.79
N ILE A 234 7.37 -6.34 -2.10
CA ILE A 234 6.41 -6.93 -3.05
C ILE A 234 6.33 -8.44 -2.88
N GLN A 235 7.45 -9.13 -2.65
CA GLN A 235 7.45 -10.57 -2.39
C GLN A 235 6.65 -10.90 -1.12
N THR A 236 6.84 -10.15 -0.04
CA THR A 236 6.03 -10.28 1.19
C THR A 236 4.54 -10.18 0.88
N ILE A 237 4.14 -9.23 0.02
CA ILE A 237 2.75 -9.06 -0.40
C ILE A 237 2.25 -10.27 -1.16
N ILE A 238 3.03 -10.76 -2.14
CA ILE A 238 2.71 -11.93 -2.95
C ILE A 238 2.53 -13.17 -2.07
N ASP A 239 3.45 -13.44 -1.14
CA ASP A 239 3.46 -14.62 -0.29
C ASP A 239 2.24 -14.66 0.64
N GLN A 240 1.91 -13.51 1.22
CA GLN A 240 0.74 -13.40 2.09
C GLN A 240 -0.57 -13.55 1.30
N LEU A 241 -0.68 -12.93 0.11
CA LEU A 241 -1.85 -13.10 -0.75
C LEU A 241 -1.97 -14.54 -1.27
N ALA A 242 -0.84 -15.22 -1.51
CA ALA A 242 -0.79 -16.60 -1.94
C ALA A 242 -1.39 -17.60 -0.93
N LYS A 243 -1.49 -17.23 0.35
CA LYS A 243 -2.13 -18.07 1.38
C LYS A 243 -3.64 -18.25 1.13
N THR A 244 -4.30 -17.26 0.54
CA THR A 244 -5.74 -17.31 0.21
C THR A 244 -6.00 -17.35 -1.29
N ARG A 245 -4.99 -17.01 -2.12
CA ARG A 245 -5.07 -16.95 -3.58
C ARG A 245 -3.88 -17.67 -4.21
N PRO A 246 -3.91 -19.01 -4.35
CA PRO A 246 -2.76 -19.81 -4.80
C PRO A 246 -2.16 -19.36 -6.15
N GLN A 247 -2.95 -18.73 -7.03
CA GLN A 247 -2.48 -18.18 -8.30
C GLN A 247 -1.42 -17.09 -8.16
N MET A 248 -1.32 -16.44 -6.99
CA MET A 248 -0.35 -15.38 -6.74
C MET A 248 1.10 -15.91 -6.63
N LYS A 249 1.29 -17.19 -6.28
CA LYS A 249 2.63 -17.79 -6.01
C LYS A 249 3.64 -17.66 -7.15
N ASN A 250 3.15 -17.57 -8.38
CA ASN A 250 3.99 -17.57 -9.58
C ASN A 250 4.29 -16.16 -10.12
N LEU A 251 3.85 -15.12 -9.42
CA LEU A 251 4.09 -13.74 -9.83
C LEU A 251 5.53 -13.34 -9.52
N ASN A 252 6.14 -12.57 -10.43
CA ASN A 252 7.47 -12.02 -10.23
C ASN A 252 7.35 -10.62 -9.61
N PRO A 253 7.95 -10.35 -8.43
CA PRO A 253 7.93 -9.02 -7.80
C PRO A 253 8.38 -7.89 -8.74
N ALA A 254 9.31 -8.18 -9.64
CA ALA A 254 9.84 -7.19 -10.59
C ALA A 254 8.80 -6.66 -11.57
N ASP A 255 7.71 -7.40 -11.80
CA ASP A 255 6.68 -7.00 -12.76
C ASP A 255 5.83 -5.83 -12.25
N PHE A 256 5.85 -5.56 -10.94
CA PHE A 256 5.04 -4.55 -10.25
C PHE A 256 5.78 -3.25 -9.95
N ILE A 257 7.07 -3.18 -10.24
CA ILE A 257 7.90 -2.02 -9.90
C ILE A 257 8.75 -1.58 -11.08
N ASP A 258 8.99 -0.27 -11.16
CA ASP A 258 9.93 0.31 -12.11
C ASP A 258 10.83 1.33 -11.37
N PRO A 259 12.04 0.92 -10.95
CA PRO A 259 12.97 1.82 -10.28
C PRO A 259 13.72 2.74 -11.27
N SER A 260 13.54 2.58 -12.59
CA SER A 260 14.42 3.22 -13.59
C SER A 260 14.36 4.74 -13.56
N ILE A 261 13.19 5.32 -13.34
CA ILE A 261 13.02 6.78 -13.27
C ILE A 261 13.73 7.36 -12.04
N LEU A 262 13.55 6.76 -10.86
CA LEU A 262 14.24 7.21 -9.65
C LEU A 262 15.74 7.03 -9.76
N LYS A 263 16.18 5.90 -10.32
CA LYS A 263 17.61 5.62 -10.53
C LYS A 263 18.26 6.65 -11.44
N GLU A 264 17.61 6.99 -12.55
CA GLU A 264 18.11 8.01 -13.48
C GLU A 264 18.29 9.37 -12.79
N ILE A 265 17.31 9.79 -11.97
CA ILE A 265 17.38 11.05 -11.23
C ILE A 265 18.48 11.04 -10.17
N ASP A 266 18.62 9.93 -9.45
CA ASP A 266 19.62 9.78 -8.39
C ASP A 266 21.05 9.71 -8.97
N ASP A 267 21.26 8.92 -10.02
CA ASP A 267 22.53 8.81 -10.76
C ASP A 267 22.96 10.17 -11.35
N SER A 268 22.01 11.04 -11.73
CA SER A 268 22.30 12.39 -12.21
C SER A 268 22.86 13.32 -11.13
N GLY A 269 22.96 12.87 -9.88
CA GLY A 269 23.38 13.67 -8.73
C GLY A 269 22.32 14.67 -8.24
N PHE A 270 21.08 14.61 -8.75
CA PHE A 270 20.03 15.57 -8.39
C PHE A 270 19.75 15.53 -6.88
N VAL A 271 19.58 14.33 -6.33
CA VAL A 271 19.29 14.17 -4.89
C VAL A 271 20.49 14.62 -4.05
N LYS A 272 21.72 14.26 -4.42
CA LYS A 272 22.93 14.69 -3.71
C LYS A 272 23.00 16.23 -3.60
N LYS A 273 22.76 16.92 -4.71
CA LYS A 273 22.69 18.39 -4.77
C LYS A 273 21.62 18.98 -3.83
N LEU A 274 20.44 18.36 -3.72
CA LEU A 274 19.39 18.83 -2.79
C LEU A 274 19.86 18.82 -1.33
N TYR A 275 20.67 17.84 -0.95
CA TYR A 275 21.17 17.68 0.42
C TYR A 275 22.55 18.32 0.66
N GLY A 276 23.10 19.04 -0.33
CA GLY A 276 24.39 19.73 -0.20
C GLY A 276 25.61 18.81 -0.23
N ASN A 277 25.48 17.62 -0.83
CA ASN A 277 26.56 16.63 -1.00
C ASN A 277 27.03 16.54 -2.44
#